data_AF-A0A9E5BEJ4-F1
#
_entry.id   AF-A0A9E5BEJ4-F1
#
_cell.length_a   1.000
_cell.length_b   1.000
_cell.length_c   1.000
_cell.angle_alpha   90.00
_cell.angle_beta   90.00
_cell.angle_gamma   90.00
#
_symmetry.space_group_name_H-M   'P 1'
#
loop_
_entity.id
_entity.type
_entity.pdbx_description
1 polymer ?
#
loop_
_entity_poly.entity_id
_entity_poly.type
_entity_poly.pdbx_seq_one_letter_code
_entity_poly.pdbx_strand_id
1 'polypeptide(L)' 'RVLPLWNESIAPALKLGKRVILVAHGNSIRALMKHIDQVSDEAIMEVNVPNGNPLVYELDDELRPIQHFYLQAK' A
#
# COMPACT_ATOMS: atom_id res chain seq x y z
N ARG A 1 -2.72 10.41 -9.14
CA ARG A 1 -4.16 10.12 -8.86
C ARG A 1 -4.40 9.45 -7.51
N VAL A 2 -3.54 8.53 -7.05
CA VAL A 2 -3.76 7.83 -5.76
C VAL A 2 -3.32 8.68 -4.55
N LEU A 3 -2.38 9.61 -4.72
CA LEU A 3 -1.87 10.46 -3.62
C LEU A 3 -2.92 11.33 -2.92
N PRO A 4 -3.87 12.00 -3.62
CA PRO A 4 -4.95 12.71 -2.92
C PRO A 4 -5.75 11.79 -1.99
N LEU A 5 -6.12 10.59 -2.44
CA LEU A 5 -6.82 9.61 -1.61
C LEU A 5 -5.98 9.16 -0.40
N TRP A 6 -4.67 8.99 -0.58
CA TRP A 6 -3.76 8.70 0.52
C TRP A 6 -3.74 9.83 1.56
N ASN A 7 -3.49 11.06 1.12
CA ASN A 7 -3.32 12.22 1.99
C ASN A 7 -4.61 12.63 2.70
N GLU A 8 -5.75 12.54 2.02
CA GLU A 8 -7.02 13.08 2.51
C GLU A 8 -7.87 12.05 3.28
N SER A 9 -7.61 10.74 3.09
CA SER A 9 -8.47 9.69 3.66
C SER A 9 -7.70 8.56 4.31
N ILE A 10 -6.78 7.90 3.59
CA ILE A 10 -6.12 6.67 4.08
C ILE A 10 -5.17 6.98 5.24
N ALA A 11 -4.22 7.90 5.05
CA ALA A 11 -3.25 8.26 6.09
C ALA A 11 -3.90 8.83 7.36
N PRO A 12 -4.88 9.76 7.27
CA PRO A 12 -5.64 10.20 8.44
C PRO A 12 -6.38 9.05 9.15
N ALA A 13 -6.99 8.12 8.41
CA ALA A 13 -7.69 6.98 9.01
C ALA A 13 -6.73 6.06 9.77
N LEU A 14 -5.56 5.76 9.19
CA LEU A 14 -4.52 4.95 9.84
C LEU A 14 -4.01 5.63 11.12
N LYS A 15 -3.75 6.94 11.09
CA LYS A 15 -3.35 7.72 12.28
C LYS A 15 -4.41 7.77 13.39
N LEU A 16 -5.68 7.57 13.04
CA LEU A 16 -6.77 7.40 14.02
C LEU A 16 -6.88 5.96 14.56
N GLY A 17 -5.91 5.09 14.25
CA GLY A 17 -5.91 3.69 14.67
C GLY A 17 -6.90 2.79 13.93
N LYS A 18 -7.47 3.25 12.80
CA LYS A 18 -8.41 2.44 12.02
C LYS A 18 -7.64 1.41 11.18
N ARG A 19 -8.19 0.21 11.10
CA ARG A 19 -7.73 -0.81 10.14
C ARG A 19 -8.38 -0.55 8.79
N VAL A 20 -7.56 -0.34 7.76
CA VAL A 20 -8.02 0.00 6.41
C VAL A 20 -7.82 -1.19 5.48
N ILE A 21 -8.84 -1.53 4.70
CA ILE A 21 -8.75 -2.49 3.59
C ILE A 21 -8.94 -1.71 2.29
N LEU A 22 -8.02 -1.90 1.35
CA LEU A 22 -8.07 -1.28 0.02
C LEU A 22 -8.30 -2.36 -1.03
N VAL A 23 -9.33 -2.17 -1.87
CA VAL A 23 -9.62 -3.04 -3.01
C VAL A 23 -9.57 -2.17 -4.27
N ALA A 24 -8.61 -2.46 -5.15
CA ALA A 24 -8.34 -1.65 -6.34
C ALA A 24 -7.69 -2.50 -7.45
N HIS A 25 -7.30 -1.84 -8.55
CA HIS A 25 -6.58 -2.46 -9.66
C HIS A 25 -5.06 -2.36 -9.48
N GLY A 26 -4.32 -3.27 -10.13
CA GLY A 26 -2.86 -3.38 -10.02
C GLY A 26 -2.10 -2.06 -10.20
N ASN A 27 -2.44 -1.24 -11.20
CA ASN A 27 -1.77 0.05 -11.42
C ASN A 27 -1.96 1.03 -10.25
N SER A 28 -3.14 1.02 -9.61
CA SER A 28 -3.41 1.91 -8.48
C SER A 28 -2.73 1.39 -7.21
N ILE A 29 -2.66 0.06 -7.03
CA ILE A 29 -1.92 -0.56 -5.94
C ILE A 29 -0.42 -0.25 -6.08
N ARG A 30 0.18 -0.45 -7.26
CA ARG A 30 1.60 -0.13 -7.49
C ARG A 30 1.91 1.36 -7.28
N ALA A 31 1.03 2.25 -7.70
CA ALA A 31 1.21 3.68 -7.44
C ALA A 31 1.19 4.01 -5.92
N LEU A 32 0.41 3.26 -5.14
CA LEU A 32 0.39 3.40 -3.69
C LEU A 32 1.65 2.79 -3.05
N MET A 33 2.06 1.60 -3.47
CA MET A 33 3.29 0.96 -3.02
C MET A 33 4.50 1.85 -3.27
N LYS A 34 4.62 2.44 -4.48
CA LYS A 34 5.67 3.40 -4.83
C LYS A 34 5.77 4.53 -3.79
N HIS A 35 4.62 5.08 -3.40
CA HIS A 35 4.55 6.18 -2.44
C HIS A 35 4.94 5.76 -1.02
N ILE A 36 4.45 4.60 -0.56
CA ILE A 36 4.72 4.10 0.79
C ILE A 36 6.17 3.64 0.91
N ASP A 37 6.66 2.86 -0.04
CA ASP A 37 7.98 2.23 -0.03
C ASP A 37 9.08 3.15 -0.61
N GLN A 38 8.74 4.34 -1.09
CA GLN A 38 9.67 5.30 -1.71
C GLN A 38 10.51 4.69 -2.85
N VAL A 39 9.89 3.80 -3.64
CA VAL A 39 10.54 3.06 -4.72
C VAL A 39 10.65 3.93 -5.98
N SER A 40 11.72 3.75 -6.75
CA SER A 40 11.91 4.48 -8.01
C SER A 40 10.89 4.08 -9.08
N ASP A 41 10.76 4.89 -10.13
CA ASP A 41 9.89 4.57 -11.27
C ASP A 41 10.32 3.29 -12.00
N GLU A 42 11.62 3.04 -12.09
CA GLU A 42 12.18 1.84 -12.73
C GLU A 42 11.87 0.59 -11.91
N ALA A 43 12.10 0.64 -10.60
CA ALA A 43 11.88 -0.49 -9.72
C ALA A 43 10.38 -0.84 -9.58
N ILE A 44 9.48 0.16 -9.56
CA ILE A 44 8.04 -0.13 -9.48
C ILE A 44 7.47 -0.74 -10.76
N MET A 45 8.10 -0.52 -11.92
CA MET A 45 7.68 -1.17 -13.18
C MET A 45 7.88 -2.68 -13.14
N GLU A 46 8.89 -3.17 -12.43
CA GLU A 46 9.19 -4.60 -12.26
C GLU A 46 8.31 -5.29 -11.22
N VAL A 47 7.55 -4.52 -10.40
CA VAL A 47 6.67 -5.07 -9.38
C VAL A 47 5.42 -5.65 -10.03
N ASN A 48 5.16 -6.94 -9.82
CA ASN A 48 3.90 -7.57 -10.18
C ASN A 48 3.00 -7.74 -8.95
N VAL A 49 1.72 -7.38 -9.09
CA VAL A 49 0.70 -7.53 -8.02
C VAL A 49 -0.29 -8.61 -8.47
N PRO A 50 -0.27 -9.81 -7.87
CA PRO A 50 -1.18 -10.89 -8.24
C PRO A 50 -2.62 -10.57 -7.86
N ASN A 51 -3.57 -11.06 -8.66
CA ASN A 51 -4.99 -10.88 -8.41
C ASN A 51 -5.45 -11.78 -7.25
N GLY A 52 -6.29 -11.24 -6.37
CA GLY A 52 -6.95 -12.03 -5.32
C GLY A 52 -6.07 -12.42 -4.13
N ASN A 53 -4.79 -12.02 -4.10
CA ASN A 53 -3.90 -12.30 -2.99
C ASN A 53 -3.79 -11.05 -2.08
N PRO A 54 -4.18 -11.14 -0.80
CA PRO A 54 -4.07 -10.00 0.11
C PRO A 54 -2.60 -9.66 0.36
N LEU A 55 -2.24 -8.39 0.13
CA LEU A 55 -0.94 -7.82 0.51
C LEU A 55 -1.13 -7.01 1.79
N VAL A 56 -0.43 -7.40 2.85
CA VAL A 56 -0.48 -6.76 4.16
C VAL A 56 0.71 -5.81 4.28
N TYR A 57 0.44 -4.58 4.73
CA TYR A 57 1.46 -3.59 5.10
C TYR A 57 1.39 -3.35 6.61
N GLU A 58 2.54 -3.44 7.27
CA GLU A 58 2.73 -2.97 8.63
C GLU A 58 3.51 -1.67 8.57
N LEU A 59 2.96 -0.63 9.19
CA LEU A 59 3.52 0.72 9.19
C LEU A 59 3.80 1.17 10.62
N ASP A 60 4.80 2.02 10.80
CA ASP A 60 5.05 2.72 12.07
C ASP A 60 4.10 3.92 12.28
N ASP A 61 4.23 4.60 13.41
CA ASP A 61 3.41 5.77 13.77
C ASP A 61 3.57 6.96 12.80
N GLU A 62 4.67 6.97 12.04
CA GLU A 62 5.00 7.95 11.01
C GLU A 62 4.53 7.50 9.61
N LEU A 63 3.81 6.37 9.55
CA LEU A 63 3.32 5.68 8.35
C LEU A 63 4.43 5.19 7.41
N ARG A 64 5.63 4.94 7.95
CA ARG A 64 6.71 4.30 7.19
C ARG A 64 6.55 2.78 7.24
N PRO A 65 6.82 2.07 6.15
CA PRO A 65 6.71 0.62 6.11
C PRO A 65 7.75 -0.03 7.02
N ILE A 66 7.29 -0.89 7.93
CA ILE A 66 8.13 -1.81 8.71
C ILE A 66 8.38 -3.08 7.88
N GLN A 67 7.30 -3.64 7.33
CA GLN A 67 7.34 -4.80 6.43
C GLN A 67 6.05 -4.88 5.61
N HIS A 68 6.10 -5.66 4.53
CA HIS A 68 4.92 -6.08 3.79
C HIS A 68 5.05 -7.54 3.34
N PHE A 69 3.94 -8.26 3.29
CA PHE A 69 3.91 -9.66 2.89
C PHE A 69 2.56 -10.06 2.32
N TYR A 70 2.57 -11.03 1.41
CA TYR A 70 1.33 -11.64 0.94
C TYR A 70 0.81 -12.62 1.98
N LEU A 71 -0.48 -12.52 2.30
CA LEU A 71 -1.15 -13.46 3.18
C LEU A 71 -1.41 -14.76 2.39
N GLN A 72 -0.74 -15.84 2.78
CA GLN A 72 -1.02 -17.16 2.25
C GLN A 72 -2.18 -17.77 3.04
N ALA A 73 -3.23 -18.19 2.34
CA ALA A 73 -4.22 -19.08 2.95
C ALA A 73 -3.55 -20.42 3.25
N LYS A 74 -3.82 -20.97 4.44
CA LYS A 74 -3.44 -22.34 4.80
C LYS A 74 -4.14 -23.35 3.91
#